data_AF-A0A847EI75-F1
#
_entry.id   AF-A0A847EI75-F1
#
_cell.length_a   1.000
_cell.length_b   1.000
_cell.length_c   1.000
_cell.angle_alpha   90.00
_cell.angle_beta   90.00
_cell.angle_gamma   90.00
#
_symmetry.space_group_name_H-M   'P 1'
#
loop_
_entity.id
_entity.type
_entity.pdbx_description
1 polymer ?
#
loop_
_entity_poly.entity_id
_entity_poly.type
_entity_poly.pdbx_seq_one_letter_code
_entity_poly.pdbx_strand_id
1 'polypeptide(L)'
;MVKSVVIFFIAVIFTLIPCDGRAAETPIGYSGISGAAETEQASYEPVFAETAVGDAGSFVLRNPSFQELKEFILGDTTSRKEFVKSVYECRHFATEVNNNAEVRGIRCAIALICFEEGQHAVVAFETSDRGLVYIEPQTNAVIRPKVGGTYQGDDIKEILIAW
;
A
#
# COMPACT_ATOMS: atom_id res chain seq x y z
N MET A 1 32.59 2.02 -17.12
CA MET A 1 31.52 2.99 -16.78
C MET A 1 30.31 2.18 -16.34
N VAL A 2 30.21 1.92 -15.03
CA VAL A 2 29.17 1.06 -14.44
C VAL A 2 28.29 1.97 -13.61
N LYS A 3 27.01 2.13 -14.00
CA LYS A 3 26.03 2.90 -13.23
C LYS A 3 25.50 2.01 -12.12
N SER A 4 25.97 2.23 -10.89
CA SER A 4 25.39 1.63 -9.68
C SER A 4 24.05 2.28 -9.37
N VAL A 5 22.99 1.47 -9.37
CA VAL A 5 21.65 1.84 -8.94
C VAL A 5 21.57 1.59 -7.44
N VAL A 6 21.36 2.64 -6.65
CA VAL A 6 21.14 2.56 -5.20
C VAL A 6 19.64 2.33 -4.98
N ILE A 7 19.28 1.15 -4.50
CA ILE A 7 17.90 0.76 -4.15
C ILE A 7 17.66 1.20 -2.70
N PHE A 8 16.76 2.14 -2.48
CA PHE A 8 16.26 2.48 -1.16
C PHE A 8 15.31 1.36 -0.70
N PHE A 9 15.79 0.49 0.20
CA PHE A 9 14.92 -0.40 0.95
C PHE A 9 14.21 0.41 2.04
N ILE A 10 12.99 0.87 1.76
CA ILE A 10 12.05 1.19 2.83
C ILE A 10 11.65 -0.15 3.43
N ALA A 11 12.31 -0.50 4.55
CA ALA A 11 11.92 -1.64 5.36
C ALA A 11 10.58 -1.33 6.02
N VAL A 12 9.48 -1.70 5.35
CA VAL A 12 8.18 -1.82 5.99
C VAL A 12 8.25 -3.06 6.87
N ILE A 13 8.73 -2.88 8.11
CA ILE A 13 8.61 -3.90 9.15
C ILE A 13 7.16 -3.85 9.62
N PHE A 14 6.34 -4.76 9.10
CA PHE A 14 5.08 -5.12 9.75
C PHE A 14 5.22 -6.53 10.30
N THR A 15 5.44 -6.58 11.61
CA THR A 15 5.10 -7.74 12.42
C THR A 15 3.64 -8.12 12.14
N LEU A 16 3.41 -9.41 11.91
CA LEU A 16 2.10 -10.06 11.84
C LEU A 16 1.07 -9.30 12.69
N ILE A 17 0.13 -8.61 12.05
CA ILE A 17 -1.04 -8.07 12.76
C ILE A 17 -1.98 -9.26 12.90
N PRO A 18 -2.14 -9.87 14.08
CA PRO A 18 -3.23 -10.81 14.29
C PRO A 18 -4.56 -10.05 14.15
N CYS A 19 -5.54 -10.64 13.47
CA CYS A 19 -6.88 -10.08 13.26
C CYS A 19 -7.74 -9.99 14.54
N ASP A 20 -7.16 -10.13 15.73
CA ASP A 20 -7.90 -9.95 16.98
C ASP A 20 -8.04 -8.45 17.26
N GLY A 21 -9.18 -7.89 16.85
CA GLY A 21 -9.56 -6.48 16.95
C GLY A 21 -9.59 -5.87 18.36
N ARG A 22 -8.43 -5.78 19.02
CA ARG A 22 -8.22 -4.95 20.22
C ARG A 22 -7.30 -3.78 19.86
N ALA A 23 -7.92 -2.62 19.68
CA ALA A 23 -7.20 -1.35 19.67
C ALA A 23 -6.49 -1.15 21.02
N ALA A 24 -5.18 -1.37 21.05
CA ALA A 24 -4.34 -0.87 22.12
C ALA A 24 -3.94 0.56 21.75
N GLU A 25 -4.66 1.53 22.30
CA GLU A 25 -4.28 2.93 22.28
C GLU A 25 -2.94 3.07 23.01
N THR A 26 -1.87 3.35 22.27
CA THR A 26 -0.62 3.82 22.86
C THR A 26 -0.30 5.20 22.30
N PRO A 27 -0.07 6.20 23.15
CA PRO A 27 0.15 7.57 22.70
C PRO A 27 1.53 7.69 22.07
N ILE A 28 1.60 8.14 20.83
CA ILE A 28 2.87 8.45 20.16
C ILE A 28 3.35 9.81 20.71
N GLY A 29 4.07 9.76 21.83
CA GLY A 29 4.84 10.88 22.35
C GLY A 29 6.13 11.05 21.56
N TYR A 30 6.32 12.20 20.92
CA TYR A 30 7.60 12.54 20.28
C TYR A 30 8.58 12.99 21.37
N SER A 31 9.39 12.07 21.89
CA SER A 31 10.48 12.40 22.81
C SER A 31 11.76 12.69 22.03
N GLY A 32 12.16 13.96 22.04
CA GLY A 32 13.47 14.40 21.59
C GLY A 32 14.59 13.61 22.28
N ILE A 33 15.61 13.28 21.49
CA ILE A 33 16.80 12.60 21.98
C ILE A 33 17.74 13.59 22.66
N SER A 34 18.01 13.37 23.95
CA SER A 34 19.05 14.05 24.72
C SER A 34 20.11 13.03 25.17
N GLY A 35 21.34 13.17 24.63
CA GLY A 35 22.66 12.74 25.16
C GLY A 35 22.89 11.26 25.56
N ALA A 36 24.08 10.68 25.53
CA ALA A 36 25.40 11.05 25.05
C ALA A 36 26.28 9.77 25.08
N ALA A 37 27.15 9.57 24.09
CA ALA A 37 28.47 8.95 24.26
C ALA A 37 29.34 9.38 23.07
N GLU A 38 30.49 9.97 23.42
CA GLU A 38 31.53 10.59 22.59
C GLU A 38 32.08 9.62 21.53
N THR A 39 32.51 10.05 20.33
CA THR A 39 33.80 10.74 20.11
C THR A 39 33.87 11.58 18.82
N GLU A 40 34.58 12.71 18.97
CA GLU A 40 35.36 13.51 18.00
C GLU A 40 34.66 14.32 16.89
N GLN A 41 35.14 15.56 16.82
CA GLN A 41 34.47 16.76 16.32
C GLN A 41 34.94 17.10 14.91
N ALA A 42 34.03 16.98 13.92
CA ALA A 42 34.11 17.73 12.67
C ALA A 42 32.82 18.54 12.55
N SER A 43 32.94 19.86 12.68
CA SER A 43 31.83 20.80 12.56
C SER A 43 31.22 20.71 11.16
N TYR A 44 30.04 20.09 11.06
CA TYR A 44 29.21 20.14 9.87
C TYR A 44 28.16 21.22 10.08
N GLU A 45 28.31 22.36 9.41
CA GLU A 45 27.26 23.38 9.30
C GLU A 45 26.26 22.93 8.23
N PRO A 46 25.02 22.55 8.55
CA PRO A 46 24.04 22.25 7.53
C PRO A 46 23.63 23.55 6.84
N VAL A 47 24.08 23.73 5.61
CA VAL A 47 23.53 24.76 4.71
C VAL A 47 22.14 24.27 4.31
N PHE A 48 21.12 24.75 5.02
CA PHE A 48 19.74 24.60 4.58
C PHE A 48 19.55 25.46 3.33
N ALA A 49 19.70 24.84 2.16
CA ALA A 49 19.13 25.41 0.95
C ALA A 49 17.61 25.39 1.15
N GLU A 50 17.01 26.55 1.41
CA GLU A 50 15.57 26.77 1.22
C GLU A 50 15.24 26.43 -0.22
N THR A 51 14.90 25.16 -0.44
CA THR A 51 14.20 24.79 -1.66
C THR A 51 12.80 25.35 -1.47
N ALA A 52 12.47 26.40 -2.23
CA ALA A 52 11.13 26.96 -2.25
C ALA A 52 10.13 25.81 -2.32
N VAL A 53 9.32 25.68 -1.27
CA VAL A 53 8.16 24.80 -1.26
C VAL A 53 7.21 25.39 -2.29
N GLY A 54 7.40 24.99 -3.55
CA GLY A 54 6.42 25.25 -4.59
C GLY A 54 5.09 24.74 -4.08
N ASP A 55 4.05 25.55 -4.22
CA ASP A 55 2.66 25.25 -3.85
C ASP A 55 2.39 23.76 -4.08
N ALA A 56 2.38 23.00 -2.98
CA ALA A 56 2.09 21.58 -3.02
C ALA A 56 0.59 21.48 -3.27
N GLY A 57 0.20 21.73 -4.53
CA GLY A 57 -1.18 21.73 -4.96
C GLY A 57 -1.83 20.47 -4.41
N SER A 58 -2.96 20.64 -3.73
CA SER A 58 -3.66 19.52 -3.11
C SER A 58 -3.97 18.47 -4.17
N PHE A 59 -3.28 17.33 -4.12
CA PHE A 59 -3.63 16.18 -4.96
C PHE A 59 -4.87 15.52 -4.35
N VAL A 60 -6.03 15.85 -4.91
CA VAL A 60 -7.29 15.20 -4.53
C VAL A 60 -7.45 13.96 -5.41
N LEU A 61 -7.30 12.77 -4.82
CA LEU A 61 -7.61 11.52 -5.47
C LEU A 61 -9.12 11.38 -5.68
N ARG A 62 -9.52 10.93 -6.87
CA ARG A 62 -10.94 10.79 -7.24
C ARG A 62 -11.36 9.34 -7.42
N ASN A 63 -12.62 9.08 -7.15
CA ASN A 63 -13.26 7.82 -7.51
C ASN A 63 -13.36 7.73 -9.06
N PRO A 64 -12.91 6.64 -9.69
CA PRO A 64 -13.05 6.45 -11.14
C PRO A 64 -14.49 6.05 -11.49
N SER A 65 -14.90 6.23 -12.74
CA SER A 65 -16.01 5.43 -13.29
C SER A 65 -15.57 3.97 -13.48
N PHE A 66 -16.52 3.05 -13.60
CA PHE A 66 -16.20 1.66 -13.90
C PHE A 66 -15.48 1.48 -15.25
N GLN A 67 -15.77 2.36 -16.22
CA GLN A 67 -15.07 2.35 -17.51
C GLN A 67 -13.59 2.74 -17.35
N GLU A 68 -13.31 3.84 -16.62
CA GLU A 68 -11.94 4.28 -16.33
C GLU A 68 -11.17 3.25 -15.49
N LEU A 69 -11.84 2.56 -14.56
CA LEU A 69 -11.25 1.46 -13.80
C LEU A 69 -10.81 0.31 -14.72
N LYS A 70 -11.64 -0.11 -15.67
CA LYS A 70 -11.26 -1.17 -16.63
C LYS A 70 -10.05 -0.75 -17.46
N GLU A 71 -10.05 0.48 -17.95
CA GLU A 71 -8.94 1.02 -18.74
C GLU A 71 -7.64 1.10 -17.91
N PHE A 72 -7.76 1.50 -16.64
CA PHE A 72 -6.63 1.47 -15.70
C PHE A 72 -6.04 0.07 -15.57
N ILE A 73 -6.86 -0.90 -15.17
CA ILE A 73 -6.40 -2.27 -14.89
C ILE A 73 -5.85 -2.96 -16.14
N LEU A 74 -6.38 -2.64 -17.33
CA LEU A 74 -5.86 -3.16 -18.59
C LEU A 74 -4.48 -2.59 -18.96
N GLY A 75 -4.23 -1.32 -18.61
CA GLY A 75 -2.94 -0.65 -18.84
C GLY A 75 -1.89 -0.94 -17.78
N ASP A 76 -2.31 -1.29 -16.56
CA ASP A 76 -1.42 -1.65 -15.47
C ASP A 76 -0.71 -3.00 -15.76
N THR A 77 0.59 -3.07 -15.48
CA THR A 77 1.43 -4.25 -15.81
C THR A 77 1.79 -5.09 -14.60
N THR A 78 1.28 -4.76 -13.41
CA THR A 78 1.65 -5.42 -12.15
C THR A 78 1.34 -6.91 -12.16
N SER A 79 0.21 -7.31 -12.77
CA SER A 79 -0.20 -8.72 -12.93
C SER A 79 0.73 -9.56 -13.80
N ARG A 80 1.67 -8.94 -14.53
CA ARG A 80 2.68 -9.64 -15.33
C ARG A 80 3.91 -10.05 -14.51
N LYS A 81 4.01 -9.59 -13.25
CA LYS A 81 5.13 -9.93 -12.36
C LYS A 81 4.95 -11.31 -11.76
N GLU A 82 6.06 -11.94 -11.43
CA GLU A 82 6.07 -13.26 -10.80
C GLU A 82 5.87 -13.13 -9.29
N PHE A 83 5.03 -14.00 -8.73
CA PHE A 83 4.94 -14.15 -7.29
C PHE A 83 6.20 -14.85 -6.77
N VAL A 84 6.90 -14.22 -5.82
CA VAL A 84 8.08 -14.80 -5.19
C VAL A 84 7.87 -14.80 -3.69
N LYS A 85 7.76 -16.00 -3.11
CA LYS A 85 7.53 -16.16 -1.66
C LYS A 85 8.60 -15.42 -0.85
N SER A 86 8.18 -14.70 0.19
CA SER A 86 8.99 -13.85 1.05
C SER A 86 9.71 -12.68 0.36
N VAL A 87 9.50 -12.44 -0.94
CA VAL A 87 10.17 -11.36 -1.70
C VAL A 87 9.17 -10.44 -2.39
N TYR A 88 8.24 -11.02 -3.17
CA TYR A 88 7.21 -10.31 -3.92
C TYR A 88 5.89 -11.08 -3.86
N GLU A 89 5.21 -10.92 -2.74
CA GLU A 89 3.93 -11.56 -2.42
C GLU A 89 2.72 -10.63 -2.68
N CYS A 90 1.50 -11.13 -2.45
CA CYS A 90 0.22 -10.45 -2.72
C CYS A 90 0.18 -8.98 -2.27
N ARG A 91 0.73 -8.67 -1.07
CA ARG A 91 0.82 -7.30 -0.56
C ARG A 91 1.55 -6.35 -1.52
N HIS A 92 2.62 -6.79 -2.16
CA HIS A 92 3.40 -5.93 -3.07
C HIS A 92 2.65 -5.69 -4.38
N PHE A 93 1.93 -6.69 -4.90
CA PHE A 93 1.05 -6.51 -6.05
C PHE A 93 -0.05 -5.48 -5.72
N ALA A 94 -0.72 -5.62 -4.57
CA ALA A 94 -1.76 -4.68 -4.15
C ALA A 94 -1.22 -3.25 -3.94
N THR A 95 -0.09 -3.11 -3.26
CA THR A 95 0.59 -1.82 -3.06
C THR A 95 1.00 -1.18 -4.39
N GLU A 96 1.50 -1.95 -5.34
CA GLU A 96 1.95 -1.39 -6.62
C GLU A 96 0.78 -0.92 -7.48
N VAL A 97 -0.31 -1.69 -7.57
CA VAL A 97 -1.53 -1.21 -8.25
C VAL A 97 -2.10 0.03 -7.56
N ASN A 98 -2.05 0.10 -6.23
CA ASN A 98 -2.48 1.27 -5.47
C ASN A 98 -1.64 2.52 -5.81
N ASN A 99 -0.31 2.39 -5.78
CA ASN A 99 0.61 3.47 -6.15
C ASN A 99 0.43 3.92 -7.61
N ASN A 100 0.26 2.97 -8.55
CA ASN A 100 0.02 3.28 -9.95
C ASN A 100 -1.32 4.01 -10.18
N ALA A 101 -2.34 3.70 -9.36
CA ALA A 101 -3.61 4.42 -9.37
C ALA A 101 -3.43 5.86 -8.87
N GLU A 102 -2.68 6.05 -7.78
CA GLU A 102 -2.39 7.36 -7.20
C GLU A 102 -1.68 8.29 -8.19
N VAL A 103 -0.68 7.77 -8.93
CA VAL A 103 0.02 8.50 -10.00
C VAL A 103 -0.96 8.98 -11.10
N ARG A 104 -2.09 8.29 -11.28
CA ARG A 104 -3.15 8.67 -12.23
C ARG A 104 -4.28 9.49 -11.58
N GLY A 105 -4.12 9.90 -10.32
CA GLY A 105 -5.13 10.61 -9.55
C GLY A 105 -6.36 9.76 -9.19
N ILE A 106 -6.25 8.44 -9.27
CA ILE A 106 -7.34 7.50 -8.99
C ILE A 106 -7.24 7.04 -7.54
N ARG A 107 -8.35 7.18 -6.81
CA ARG A 107 -8.48 6.67 -5.45
C ARG A 107 -8.61 5.15 -5.47
N CYS A 108 -7.70 4.48 -4.78
CA CYS A 108 -7.62 3.03 -4.65
C CYS A 108 -7.47 2.68 -3.17
N ALA A 109 -8.13 1.63 -2.71
CA ALA A 109 -7.91 1.04 -1.40
C ALA A 109 -7.11 -0.25 -1.52
N ILE A 110 -6.36 -0.58 -0.47
CA ILE A 110 -5.92 -1.95 -0.21
C ILE A 110 -7.02 -2.62 0.62
N ALA A 111 -7.42 -3.83 0.21
CA ALA A 111 -8.33 -4.65 0.99
C ALA A 111 -7.65 -5.96 1.40
N LEU A 112 -7.79 -6.33 2.67
CA LEU A 112 -7.31 -7.59 3.22
C LEU A 112 -8.51 -8.52 3.38
N ILE A 113 -8.46 -9.67 2.71
CA ILE A 113 -9.39 -10.78 2.89
C ILE A 113 -8.78 -11.67 3.96
N CYS A 114 -9.37 -11.69 5.15
CA CYS A 114 -8.83 -12.40 6.30
C CYS A 114 -9.48 -13.77 6.46
N PHE A 115 -8.66 -14.79 6.69
CA PHE A 115 -9.08 -16.17 6.93
C PHE A 115 -8.81 -16.56 8.38
N GLU A 116 -9.07 -17.81 8.75
CA GLU A 116 -8.68 -18.34 10.06
C GLU A 116 -7.15 -18.27 10.25
N GLU A 117 -6.40 -18.67 9.22
CA GLU A 117 -4.95 -18.62 9.19
C GLU A 117 -4.48 -17.76 8.01
N GLY A 118 -4.05 -16.53 8.32
CA GLY A 118 -3.48 -15.62 7.33
C GLY A 118 -4.49 -14.74 6.62
N GLN A 119 -4.01 -14.04 5.59
CA GLN A 119 -4.76 -13.02 4.87
C GLN A 119 -4.26 -12.90 3.43
N HIS A 120 -5.14 -12.46 2.53
CA HIS A 120 -4.79 -12.17 1.15
C HIS A 120 -5.08 -10.71 0.80
N ALA A 121 -4.09 -10.03 0.22
CA ALA A 121 -4.19 -8.62 -0.13
C ALA A 121 -4.68 -8.45 -1.57
N VAL A 122 -5.73 -7.67 -1.75
CA VAL A 122 -6.32 -7.27 -3.03
C VAL A 122 -6.49 -5.75 -3.05
N VAL A 123 -6.99 -5.18 -4.15
CA VAL A 123 -7.33 -3.76 -4.22
C VAL A 123 -8.83 -3.55 -4.40
N ALA A 124 -9.34 -2.42 -3.93
CA ALA A 124 -10.73 -2.03 -4.08
C ALA A 124 -10.85 -0.60 -4.60
N PHE A 125 -11.83 -0.37 -5.49
CA PHE A 125 -12.11 0.92 -6.09
C PHE A 125 -13.58 1.26 -5.87
N GLU A 126 -13.84 2.41 -5.26
CA GLU A 126 -15.19 2.96 -5.19
C GLU A 126 -15.46 3.61 -6.54
N THR A 127 -16.33 3.00 -7.34
CA THR A 127 -16.66 3.55 -8.65
C THR A 127 -17.83 4.52 -8.54
N SER A 128 -17.79 5.62 -9.28
CA SER A 128 -18.83 6.66 -9.24
C SER A 128 -20.19 6.18 -9.77
N ASP A 129 -20.23 5.08 -10.51
CA ASP A 129 -21.39 4.59 -11.24
C ASP A 129 -21.79 3.13 -10.92
N ARG A 130 -20.94 2.35 -10.24
CA ARG A 130 -21.23 0.93 -9.92
C ARG A 130 -20.88 0.52 -8.48
N GLY A 131 -20.51 1.48 -7.63
CA GLY A 131 -20.11 1.24 -6.25
C GLY A 131 -18.75 0.56 -6.14
N LEU A 132 -18.51 -0.12 -5.01
CA LEU A 132 -17.25 -0.78 -4.71
C LEU A 132 -16.96 -1.99 -5.61
N VAL A 133 -15.77 -2.01 -6.22
CA VAL A 133 -15.27 -3.11 -7.06
C VAL A 133 -13.93 -3.61 -6.53
N TYR A 134 -13.82 -4.91 -6.30
CA TYR A 134 -12.57 -5.56 -5.90
C TYR A 134 -11.85 -6.16 -7.12
N ILE A 135 -10.54 -5.99 -7.18
CA ILE A 135 -9.67 -6.53 -8.22
C ILE A 135 -8.57 -7.37 -7.57
N GLU A 136 -8.35 -8.58 -8.09
CA GLU A 136 -7.19 -9.42 -7.79
C GLU A 136 -5.96 -8.90 -8.56
N PRO A 137 -5.00 -8.21 -7.91
CA PRO A 137 -3.91 -7.54 -8.61
C PRO A 137 -2.92 -8.51 -9.29
N GLN A 138 -2.88 -9.78 -8.90
CA GLN A 138 -2.04 -10.79 -9.54
C GLN A 138 -2.61 -11.29 -10.88
N THR A 139 -3.91 -11.11 -11.14
CA THR A 139 -4.58 -11.68 -12.33
C THR A 139 -5.46 -10.69 -13.09
N ASN A 140 -5.64 -9.47 -12.56
CA ASN A 140 -6.60 -8.47 -13.03
C ASN A 140 -8.07 -8.93 -12.95
N ALA A 141 -8.38 -10.02 -12.26
CA ALA A 141 -9.73 -10.53 -12.15
C ALA A 141 -10.60 -9.64 -11.26
N VAL A 142 -11.83 -9.36 -11.69
CA VAL A 142 -12.86 -8.80 -10.81
C VAL A 142 -13.34 -9.89 -9.87
N ILE A 143 -13.24 -9.66 -8.57
CA ILE A 143 -13.65 -10.62 -7.53
C ILE A 143 -14.80 -10.08 -6.69
N ARG A 144 -15.49 -10.96 -5.96
CA ARG A 144 -16.65 -10.62 -5.12
C ARG A 144 -16.53 -11.29 -3.74
N PRO A 145 -15.49 -10.94 -2.95
CA PRO A 145 -15.33 -11.53 -1.62
C PRO A 145 -16.51 -11.13 -0.73
N LYS A 146 -16.91 -12.05 0.14
CA LYS A 146 -18.01 -11.86 1.08
C LYS A 146 -17.69 -12.61 2.37
N VAL A 147 -17.82 -11.94 3.52
CA VAL A 147 -17.71 -12.58 4.84
C VAL A 147 -18.68 -13.76 4.95
N GLY A 148 -18.18 -14.89 5.44
CA GLY A 148 -18.89 -16.17 5.48
C GLY A 148 -18.97 -16.92 4.13
N GLY A 149 -18.38 -16.36 3.07
CA GLY A 149 -18.10 -17.08 1.82
C GLY A 149 -16.66 -17.61 1.80
N THR A 150 -16.21 -18.07 0.64
CA THR A 150 -14.85 -18.58 0.45
C THR A 150 -14.08 -17.78 -0.60
N TYR A 151 -12.76 -17.77 -0.48
CA TYR A 151 -11.85 -17.26 -1.49
C TYR A 151 -10.58 -18.08 -1.52
N GLN A 152 -10.17 -18.53 -2.71
CA GLN A 152 -9.04 -19.45 -2.92
C GLN A 152 -9.09 -20.76 -2.10
N GLY A 153 -10.29 -21.15 -1.66
CA GLY A 153 -10.52 -22.37 -0.88
C GLY A 153 -10.70 -22.14 0.62
N ASP A 154 -10.39 -20.93 1.12
CA ASP A 154 -10.44 -20.59 2.54
C ASP A 154 -11.69 -19.77 2.90
N ASP A 155 -12.23 -19.98 4.10
CA ASP A 155 -13.39 -19.27 4.63
C ASP A 155 -13.04 -17.83 5.01
N ILE A 156 -13.74 -16.86 4.41
CA ILE A 156 -13.55 -15.44 4.70
C ILE A 156 -14.18 -15.12 6.05
N LYS A 157 -13.36 -14.75 7.03
CA LYS A 157 -13.78 -14.32 8.37
C LYS A 157 -14.06 -12.83 8.43
N GLU A 158 -13.25 -12.03 7.74
CA GLU A 158 -13.32 -10.58 7.76
C GLU A 158 -12.79 -10.01 6.45
N ILE A 159 -13.24 -8.79 6.11
CA ILE A 159 -12.68 -8.00 5.02
C ILE A 159 -12.37 -6.61 5.58
N LEU A 160 -11.10 -6.25 5.62
CA LEU A 160 -10.62 -4.93 6.04
C LEU A 160 -10.31 -4.10 4.80
N ILE A 161 -10.73 -2.83 4.77
CA ILE A 161 -10.49 -1.91 3.65
C ILE A 161 -9.79 -0.66 4.17
N ALA A 162 -8.60 -0.37 3.65
CA ALA A 162 -7.81 0.80 3.97
C ALA A 162 -7.68 1.70 2.73
N TRP A 163 -8.08 2.96 2.87
CA TRP A 163 -8.09 3.98 1.83
C TRP A 163 -6.93 4.96 1.97
#